data_AF-A0A933H546-F1
#
_entry.id   AF-A0A933H546-F1
#
_cell.length_a   1.000
_cell.length_b   1.000
_cell.length_c   1.000
_cell.angle_alpha   90.00
_cell.angle_beta   90.00
_cell.angle_gamma   90.00
#
_symmetry.space_group_name_H-M   'P 1'
#
loop_
_entity.id
_entity.type
_entity.pdbx_description
1 polymer ?
#
loop_
_entity_poly.entity_id
_entity_poly.type
_entity_poly.pdbx_seq_one_letter_code
_entity_poly.pdbx_strand_id
1 'polypeptide(L)'
;MGDMLSKIGDSKSFIEKLAGKIPGYSGYKAKEDRRAADKLLRETLAARYEEQWKRISEIQKRMVQEMMIDHVALVESAALKLRTFIDAMKTAAYGYAGFFDEVKVKEGELDKLYQYDQALLEGVSKVANAVYNLE
;
A
#
# COMPACT_ATOMS: atom_id res chain seq x y z
N MET A 1 -13.53 -29.46 3.03
CA MET A 1 -14.00 -28.65 4.18
C MET A 1 -12.87 -27.95 4.96
N GLY A 2 -11.60 -28.36 4.88
CA GLY A 2 -10.50 -27.68 5.60
C GLY A 2 -10.04 -26.33 5.01
N ASP A 3 -10.21 -26.12 3.70
CA ASP A 3 -9.68 -24.95 2.99
C ASP A 3 -10.46 -23.64 3.23
N MET A 4 -11.72 -23.73 3.64
CA MET A 4 -12.54 -22.53 3.96
C MET A 4 -12.26 -21.99 5.37
N LEU A 5 -12.05 -22.89 6.34
CA LEU A 5 -11.78 -22.50 7.74
C LEU A 5 -10.38 -21.88 7.91
N SER A 6 -9.38 -22.35 7.16
CA SER A 6 -8.05 -21.74 7.12
C SER A 6 -8.08 -20.33 6.52
N LYS A 7 -8.74 -20.15 5.37
CA LYS A 7 -8.86 -18.85 4.68
C LYS A 7 -9.59 -17.80 5.51
N ILE A 8 -10.64 -18.20 6.24
CA ILE A 8 -11.36 -17.30 7.15
C ILE A 8 -10.47 -16.87 8.33
N GLY A 9 -9.58 -17.76 8.81
CA GLY A 9 -8.61 -17.45 9.85
C GLY A 9 -7.57 -16.43 9.41
N ASP A 10 -6.99 -16.61 8.22
CA ASP A 10 -5.97 -15.70 7.66
C ASP A 10 -6.55 -14.31 7.37
N SER A 11 -7.75 -14.23 6.78
CA SER A 11 -8.42 -12.96 6.50
C SER A 11 -8.80 -12.18 7.76
N LYS A 12 -9.22 -12.86 8.84
CA LYS A 12 -9.48 -12.20 10.13
C LYS A 12 -8.20 -11.65 10.76
N SER A 13 -7.12 -12.45 10.79
CA SER A 13 -5.83 -12.00 11.30
C SER A 13 -5.29 -10.80 10.52
N PHE A 14 -5.51 -10.77 9.19
CA PHE A 14 -5.14 -9.64 8.35
C PHE A 14 -5.94 -8.37 8.68
N ILE A 15 -7.26 -8.47 8.78
CA ILE A 15 -8.12 -7.33 9.14
C ILE A 15 -7.73 -6.78 10.52
N GLU A 16 -7.42 -7.64 11.49
CA GLU A 16 -6.96 -7.22 12.82
C GLU A 16 -5.60 -6.50 12.77
N LYS A 17 -4.64 -7.02 11.99
CA LYS A 17 -3.35 -6.36 11.77
C LYS A 17 -3.51 -5.00 11.10
N LEU A 18 -4.44 -4.88 10.15
CA LEU A 18 -4.73 -3.63 9.46
C LEU A 18 -5.47 -2.64 10.35
N ALA A 19 -6.49 -3.07 11.08
CA ALA A 19 -7.21 -2.25 12.03
C ALA A 19 -6.29 -1.70 13.14
N GLY A 20 -5.29 -2.48 13.56
CA GLY A 20 -4.25 -2.01 14.48
C GLY A 20 -3.29 -0.96 13.88
N LYS A 21 -3.17 -0.89 12.55
CA LYS A 21 -2.28 0.03 11.83
C LYS A 21 -3.00 1.23 11.20
N ILE A 22 -4.30 1.12 10.96
CA ILE A 22 -5.12 2.10 10.25
C ILE A 22 -6.40 2.35 11.08
N PRO A 23 -6.44 3.43 11.88
CA PRO A 23 -7.63 3.81 12.61
C PRO A 23 -8.83 3.98 11.67
N GLY A 24 -9.98 3.42 12.04
CA GLY A 24 -11.20 3.49 11.22
C GLY A 24 -11.32 2.43 10.11
N TYR A 25 -10.33 1.54 9.95
CA TYR A 25 -10.42 0.44 9.00
C TYR A 25 -11.29 -0.71 9.56
N SER A 26 -12.49 -0.89 9.01
CA SER A 26 -13.45 -1.94 9.41
C SER A 26 -13.38 -3.22 8.54
N GLY A 27 -12.57 -3.21 7.48
CA GLY A 27 -12.46 -4.31 6.51
C GLY A 27 -13.63 -4.39 5.53
N TYR A 28 -13.72 -5.48 4.75
CA TYR A 28 -14.64 -5.60 3.62
C TYR A 28 -16.00 -6.25 3.97
N LYS A 29 -16.52 -6.05 5.19
CA LYS A 29 -17.69 -6.79 5.71
C LYS A 29 -19.00 -6.47 4.98
N ALA A 30 -19.38 -5.21 4.81
CA ALA A 30 -20.57 -4.79 4.05
C ALA A 30 -20.16 -4.05 2.77
N LYS A 31 -20.98 -4.13 1.71
CA LYS A 31 -20.65 -3.57 0.38
C LYS A 31 -20.35 -2.05 0.42
N GLU A 32 -21.09 -1.28 1.22
CA GLU A 32 -20.81 0.14 1.44
C GLU A 32 -19.49 0.35 2.19
N ASP A 33 -19.21 -0.48 3.21
CA ASP A 33 -17.96 -0.44 3.97
C ASP A 33 -16.73 -0.78 3.10
N ARG A 34 -16.87 -1.61 2.06
CA ARG A 34 -15.76 -2.01 1.18
C ARG A 34 -15.11 -0.84 0.47
N ARG A 35 -15.91 0.08 -0.06
CA ARG A 35 -15.40 1.24 -0.80
C ARG A 35 -14.69 2.21 0.15
N ALA A 36 -15.29 2.46 1.31
CA ALA A 36 -14.70 3.32 2.34
C ALA A 36 -13.41 2.71 2.89
N ALA A 37 -13.38 1.40 3.15
CA ALA A 37 -12.22 0.68 3.64
C ALA A 37 -11.07 0.65 2.60
N ASP A 38 -11.35 0.36 1.32
CA ASP A 38 -10.34 0.41 0.23
C ASP A 38 -9.76 1.82 0.08
N LYS A 39 -10.63 2.84 0.06
CA LYS A 39 -10.19 4.23 0.00
C LYS A 39 -9.28 4.58 1.17
N LEU A 40 -9.71 4.34 2.39
CA LEU A 40 -8.95 4.64 3.60
C LEU A 40 -7.60 3.92 3.61
N LEU A 41 -7.58 2.65 3.21
CA LEU A 41 -6.36 1.85 3.12
C LEU A 41 -5.39 2.43 2.09
N ARG A 42 -5.85 2.73 0.87
CA ARG A 42 -5.01 3.27 -0.20
C ARG A 42 -4.49 4.66 0.12
N GLU A 43 -5.31 5.53 0.69
CA GLU A 43 -4.88 6.86 1.14
C GLU A 43 -3.79 6.75 2.23
N THR A 44 -3.98 5.84 3.19
CA THR A 44 -3.01 5.61 4.26
C THR A 44 -1.69 5.04 3.72
N LEU A 45 -1.75 4.08 2.81
CA LEU A 45 -0.57 3.51 2.16
C LEU A 45 0.16 4.55 1.32
N ALA A 46 -0.56 5.33 0.51
CA ALA A 46 0.02 6.39 -0.30
C ALA A 46 0.75 7.42 0.58
N ALA A 47 0.17 7.80 1.73
CA ALA A 47 0.82 8.69 2.68
C ALA A 47 2.13 8.10 3.25
N ARG A 48 2.13 6.80 3.59
CA ARG A 48 3.33 6.11 4.09
C ARG A 48 4.44 6.00 3.04
N TYR A 49 4.10 5.71 1.79
CA TYR A 49 5.06 5.72 0.69
C TYR A 49 5.59 7.14 0.41
N GLU A 50 4.73 8.15 0.52
CA GLU A 50 5.12 9.55 0.35
C GLU A 50 6.10 10.03 1.43
N GLU A 51 5.98 9.53 2.67
CA GLU A 51 6.99 9.74 3.70
C GLU A 51 8.37 9.22 3.29
N GLN A 52 8.43 8.01 2.70
CA GLN A 52 9.70 7.45 2.24
C GLN A 52 10.24 8.21 1.02
N TRP A 53 9.38 8.65 0.12
CA TRP A 53 9.78 9.49 -1.01
C TRP A 53 10.38 10.83 -0.55
N LYS A 54 9.81 11.46 0.48
CA LYS A 54 10.39 12.68 1.09
C LYS A 54 11.76 12.42 1.71
N ARG A 55 11.94 11.28 2.40
CA ARG A 55 13.27 10.88 2.92
C ARG A 55 14.29 10.72 1.80
N ILE A 56 13.92 10.08 0.68
CA ILE A 56 14.79 9.98 -0.50
C ILE A 56 15.20 11.37 -1.00
N SER A 57 14.26 12.31 -1.08
CA SER A 57 14.56 13.70 -1.49
C SER A 57 15.57 14.38 -0.56
N GLU A 58 15.48 14.17 0.75
CA GLU A 58 16.47 14.71 1.70
C GLU A 58 17.84 14.04 1.55
N ILE A 59 17.89 12.73 1.30
CA ILE A 59 19.14 12.01 1.02
C ILE A 59 19.82 12.58 -0.24
N GLN A 60 19.06 12.75 -1.33
CA GLN A 60 19.58 13.33 -2.56
C GLN A 60 20.12 14.75 -2.34
N LYS A 61 19.44 15.56 -1.52
CA LYS A 61 19.92 16.89 -1.14
C LYS A 61 21.26 16.85 -0.42
N ARG A 62 21.46 15.91 0.52
CA ARG A 62 22.74 15.70 1.20
C ARG A 62 23.84 15.27 0.23
N MET A 63 23.55 14.32 -0.68
CA MET A 63 24.50 13.90 -1.73
C MET A 63 24.95 15.06 -2.60
N VAL A 64 24.04 15.99 -2.96
CA VAL A 64 24.40 17.21 -3.70
C VAL A 64 25.32 18.11 -2.89
N GLN A 65 25.04 18.30 -1.59
CA GLN A 65 25.89 19.11 -0.70
C GLN A 65 27.30 18.52 -0.56
N GLU A 66 27.43 17.20 -0.62
CA GLU A 66 28.69 16.46 -0.56
C GLU A 66 29.36 16.28 -1.94
N MET A 67 28.82 16.92 -2.99
CA MET A 67 29.30 16.82 -4.39
C MET A 67 29.27 15.38 -4.96
N MET A 68 28.44 14.49 -4.42
CA MET A 68 28.24 13.10 -4.86
C MET A 68 27.21 13.00 -6.01
N ILE A 69 27.38 13.80 -7.07
CA ILE A 69 26.36 13.96 -8.12
C ILE A 69 26.07 12.67 -8.88
N ASP A 70 27.09 11.83 -9.11
CA ASP A 70 26.92 10.54 -9.80
C ASP A 70 25.98 9.60 -9.03
N HIS A 71 25.99 9.67 -7.69
CA HIS A 71 25.12 8.85 -6.84
C HIS A 71 23.67 9.36 -6.82
N VAL A 72 23.45 10.67 -6.98
CA VAL A 72 22.11 11.27 -7.08
C VAL A 72 21.34 10.66 -8.25
N ALA A 73 21.99 10.52 -9.41
CA ALA A 73 21.37 9.95 -10.60
C ALA A 73 20.93 8.47 -10.40
N LEU A 74 21.66 7.70 -9.59
CA LEU A 74 21.31 6.32 -9.28
C LEU A 74 20.01 6.23 -8.46
N VAL A 75 19.81 7.16 -7.52
CA VAL A 75 18.65 7.19 -6.63
C VAL A 75 17.43 7.85 -7.28
N GLU A 76 17.62 8.82 -8.17
CA GLU A 76 16.55 9.58 -8.84
C GLU A 76 15.57 8.68 -9.58
N SER A 77 16.08 7.67 -10.30
CA SER A 77 15.22 6.74 -11.03
C SER A 77 14.25 5.97 -10.12
N ALA A 78 14.66 5.66 -8.89
CA ALA A 78 13.82 5.00 -7.90
C ALA A 78 12.82 5.98 -7.29
N ALA A 79 13.24 7.22 -7.01
CA ALA A 79 12.38 8.29 -6.52
C ALA A 79 11.21 8.57 -7.48
N LEU A 80 11.48 8.65 -8.79
CA LEU A 80 10.46 8.86 -9.81
C LEU A 80 9.47 7.70 -9.90
N LYS A 81 9.94 6.45 -9.89
CA LYS A 81 9.06 5.26 -9.90
C LYS A 81 8.17 5.22 -8.66
N LEU A 82 8.73 5.53 -7.49
CA LEU A 82 7.98 5.59 -6.25
C LEU A 82 6.92 6.70 -6.31
N ARG A 83 7.25 7.87 -6.86
CA ARG A 83 6.31 8.97 -7.06
C ARG A 83 5.15 8.58 -7.98
N THR A 84 5.44 7.99 -9.15
CA THR A 84 4.42 7.50 -10.08
C THR A 84 3.50 6.49 -9.42
N PHE A 85 4.06 5.58 -8.62
CA PHE A 85 3.28 4.59 -7.89
C PHE A 85 2.35 5.23 -6.84
N ILE A 86 2.84 6.20 -6.06
CA ILE A 86 2.02 6.96 -5.10
C ILE A 86 0.88 7.68 -5.82
N ASP A 87 1.18 8.33 -6.94
CA ASP A 87 0.17 9.07 -7.72
C ASP A 87 -0.87 8.11 -8.31
N ALA A 88 -0.47 6.93 -8.78
CA ALA A 88 -1.40 5.88 -9.21
C ALA A 88 -2.32 5.41 -8.07
N MET A 89 -1.79 5.26 -6.85
CA MET A 89 -2.61 4.88 -5.69
C MET A 89 -3.65 5.96 -5.34
N LYS A 90 -3.29 7.25 -5.43
CA LYS A 90 -4.18 8.38 -5.10
C LYS A 90 -5.25 8.64 -6.16
N THR A 91 -4.95 8.35 -7.42
CA THR A 91 -5.81 8.68 -8.57
C THR A 91 -6.61 7.52 -9.11
N ALA A 92 -6.23 6.27 -8.80
CA ALA A 92 -7.00 5.10 -9.15
C ALA A 92 -8.43 5.21 -8.59
N ALA A 93 -9.42 4.93 -9.44
CA ALA A 93 -10.82 4.97 -9.03
C ALA A 93 -11.06 4.02 -7.84
N TYR A 94 -11.53 4.58 -6.73
CA TYR A 94 -11.90 3.80 -5.55
C TYR A 94 -13.11 2.94 -5.86
N GLY A 95 -13.10 1.69 -5.43
CA GLY A 95 -14.31 0.89 -5.44
C GLY A 95 -14.95 0.76 -6.83
N TYR A 96 -14.27 0.15 -7.80
CA TYR A 96 -14.76 -0.07 -9.17
C TYR A 96 -16.25 -0.44 -9.16
N ALA A 97 -17.09 0.45 -9.68
CA ALA A 97 -18.55 0.34 -9.57
C ALA A 97 -19.04 -1.05 -10.02
N GLY A 98 -18.50 -1.57 -11.13
CA GLY A 98 -18.83 -2.91 -11.63
C GLY A 98 -18.31 -4.10 -10.81
N PHE A 99 -17.20 -3.96 -10.07
CA PHE A 99 -16.57 -5.06 -9.33
C PHE A 99 -17.32 -5.32 -8.02
N PHE A 100 -17.84 -4.25 -7.39
CA PHE A 100 -18.64 -4.36 -6.17
C PHE A 100 -20.15 -4.47 -6.46
N ASP A 101 -20.62 -4.16 -7.68
CA ASP A 101 -22.04 -4.24 -8.04
C ASP A 101 -22.57 -5.63 -8.33
N GLU A 102 -21.71 -6.58 -8.70
CA GLU A 102 -22.10 -7.97 -8.85
C GLU A 102 -22.29 -8.60 -7.45
N VAL A 103 -23.53 -9.00 -7.15
CA VAL A 103 -24.02 -9.51 -5.84
C VAL A 103 -23.23 -10.72 -5.31
N LYS A 104 -22.28 -11.25 -6.10
CA LYS A 104 -21.34 -12.29 -5.73
C LYS A 104 -19.93 -11.89 -6.13
N VAL A 105 -19.30 -10.94 -5.43
CA VAL A 105 -17.82 -10.95 -5.38
C VAL A 105 -17.45 -12.33 -4.85
N LYS A 106 -16.92 -13.19 -5.70
CA LYS A 106 -16.59 -14.56 -5.33
C LYS A 106 -15.54 -14.47 -4.22
N GLU A 107 -15.62 -15.32 -3.21
CA GLU A 107 -14.67 -15.31 -2.08
C GLU A 107 -13.21 -15.28 -2.57
N GLY A 108 -12.90 -15.97 -3.67
CA GLY A 108 -11.56 -15.95 -4.27
C GLY A 108 -11.11 -14.63 -4.89
N GLU A 109 -12.00 -13.68 -5.22
CA GLU A 109 -11.63 -12.33 -5.68
C GLU A 109 -11.35 -11.40 -4.50
N LEU A 110 -12.10 -11.57 -3.40
CA LEU A 110 -11.80 -10.89 -2.13
C LEU A 110 -10.44 -11.33 -1.59
N ASP A 111 -10.13 -12.62 -1.64
CA ASP A 111 -8.83 -13.15 -1.23
C ASP A 111 -7.67 -12.51 -2.02
N LYS A 112 -7.83 -12.34 -3.34
CA LYS A 112 -6.82 -11.66 -4.17
C LYS A 112 -6.64 -10.20 -3.79
N LEU A 113 -7.73 -9.51 -3.46
CA LEU A 113 -7.68 -8.12 -2.98
C LEU A 113 -6.90 -8.05 -1.66
N TYR A 114 -7.19 -8.93 -0.71
CA TYR A 114 -6.47 -9.00 0.56
C TYR A 114 -4.98 -9.31 0.38
N GLN A 115 -4.63 -10.24 -0.51
CA GLN A 115 -3.23 -10.56 -0.82
C GLN A 115 -2.51 -9.36 -1.44
N TYR A 116 -3.18 -8.63 -2.32
CA TYR A 116 -2.66 -7.42 -2.92
C TYR A 116 -2.40 -6.34 -1.85
N ASP A 117 -3.38 -6.09 -0.98
CA ASP A 117 -3.26 -5.14 0.12
C ASP A 117 -2.13 -5.50 1.09
N GLN A 118 -1.97 -6.79 1.38
CA GLN A 118 -0.85 -7.29 2.17
C GLN A 118 0.49 -6.99 1.50
N ALA A 119 0.61 -7.28 0.20
CA ALA A 119 1.83 -6.99 -0.54
C ALA A 119 2.17 -5.49 -0.53
N LEU A 120 1.15 -4.62 -0.59
CA LEU A 120 1.34 -3.17 -0.48
C LEU A 120 1.86 -2.74 0.90
N LEU A 121 1.32 -3.30 1.98
CA LEU A 121 1.77 -3.02 3.35
C LEU A 121 3.20 -3.48 3.60
N GLU A 122 3.55 -4.69 3.13
CA GLU A 122 4.90 -5.22 3.21
C GLU A 122 5.86 -4.37 2.37
N GLY A 123 5.42 -3.91 1.21
CA GLY A 123 6.17 -3.01 0.35
C GLY A 123 6.60 -1.71 1.05
N VAL A 124 5.74 -1.12 1.90
CA VAL A 124 6.11 0.07 2.69
C VAL A 124 7.34 -0.24 3.56
N SER A 125 7.35 -1.39 4.22
CA SER A 125 8.45 -1.78 5.11
C SER A 125 9.73 -2.05 4.31
N LYS A 126 9.60 -2.69 3.14
CA LYS A 126 10.74 -2.94 2.23
C LYS A 126 11.36 -1.65 1.72
N VAL A 127 10.53 -0.69 1.28
CA VAL A 127 11.00 0.63 0.84
C VAL A 127 11.64 1.39 1.99
N ALA A 128 11.00 1.41 3.18
CA ALA A 128 11.56 2.09 4.34
C ALA A 128 12.95 1.57 4.75
N ASN A 129 13.14 0.24 4.72
CA ASN A 129 14.44 -0.38 4.97
C ASN A 129 15.47 -0.05 3.89
N ALA A 130 15.06 -0.07 2.61
CA ALA A 130 15.95 0.29 1.51
C ALA A 130 16.40 1.77 1.60
N VAL A 131 15.49 2.68 1.96
CA VAL A 131 15.78 4.10 2.17
C VAL A 131 16.70 4.30 3.36
N TYR A 132 16.46 3.59 4.47
CA TYR A 132 17.35 3.62 5.64
C TYR A 132 18.79 3.22 5.31
N ASN A 133 18.99 2.24 4.42
CA ASN A 133 20.34 1.83 3.99
C ASN A 133 21.06 2.87 3.11
N LEU A 134 20.38 3.91 2.66
CA LEU A 134 20.95 5.04 1.91
C LEU A 134 21.24 6.26 2.80
N GLU A 135 20.81 6.23 4.07
CA GLU A 135 20.98 7.34 5.01
C GLU A 135 22.37 7.41 5.63
#